data_AF-X5FRC9-F1
#
_entry.id   AF-X5FRC9-F1
#
_cell.length_a   1.000
_cell.length_b   1.000
_cell.length_c   1.000
_cell.angle_alpha   90.00
_cell.angle_beta   90.00
_cell.angle_gamma   90.00
#
_symmetry.space_group_name_H-M   'P 1'
#
loop_
_entity.id
_entity.type
_entity.pdbx_description
1 polymer ?
#
loop_
_entity_poly.entity_id
_entity_poly.type
_entity_poly.pdbx_seq_one_letter_code
_entity_poly.pdbx_strand_id
1 'polypeptide(L)' 'AKDKDELTDYFYHLWSMKGSFIKQEGKGLSLPLDSFSVRLHQDGKISIELPDSHSPSYDKTYEVDPGYKMAVCAA' A
#
# COMPACT_ATOMS: atom_id res chain seq x y z
N ALA A 1 -21.40 -7.81 -7.47
CA ALA A 1 -20.54 -7.85 -6.27
C ALA A 1 -19.17 -8.32 -6.73
N LYS A 2 -18.07 -7.81 -6.16
CA LYS A 2 -16.73 -8.33 -6.49
C LYS A 2 -16.61 -9.77 -6.02
N ASP A 3 -15.84 -10.57 -6.75
CA ASP A 3 -15.57 -11.96 -6.38
C ASP A 3 -14.74 -12.02 -5.08
N LYS A 4 -14.86 -13.12 -4.32
CA LYS A 4 -14.14 -13.28 -3.04
C LYS A 4 -12.63 -13.33 -3.26
N ASP A 5 -12.17 -13.92 -4.36
CA ASP A 5 -10.75 -14.00 -4.69
C ASP A 5 -10.22 -12.62 -5.09
N GLU A 6 -10.99 -11.84 -5.85
CA GLU A 6 -10.66 -10.44 -6.17
C GLU A 6 -10.56 -9.56 -4.91
N LEU A 7 -11.45 -9.76 -3.94
CA LEU A 7 -11.41 -9.04 -2.66
C LEU A 7 -10.18 -9.42 -1.84
N THR A 8 -9.81 -10.70 -1.85
CA THR A 8 -8.63 -11.22 -1.14
C THR A 8 -7.35 -10.66 -1.75
N ASP A 9 -7.24 -10.69 -3.08
CA ASP A 9 -6.11 -10.10 -3.80
C ASP A 9 -5.97 -8.61 -3.54
N TYR A 10 -7.09 -7.88 -3.57
CA TYR A 10 -7.09 -6.46 -3.30
C TYR A 10 -6.71 -6.13 -1.85
N PHE A 11 -7.14 -6.95 -0.88
CA PHE A 11 -6.71 -6.83 0.51
C PHE A 11 -5.18 -6.93 0.63
N TYR A 12 -4.55 -7.92 -0.02
CA TYR A 12 -3.10 -8.06 0.03
C TYR A 12 -2.36 -6.94 -0.70
N HIS A 13 -2.92 -6.36 -1.76
CA HIS A 13 -2.38 -5.13 -2.33
C HIS A 13 -2.41 -3.98 -1.31
N LEU A 14 -3.54 -3.73 -0.66
CA LEU A 14 -3.64 -2.68 0.36
C LEU A 14 -2.68 -2.92 1.53
N TRP A 15 -2.62 -4.16 2.01
CA TRP A 15 -1.76 -4.55 3.12
C TRP A 15 -0.28 -4.39 2.79
N SER A 16 0.16 -4.84 1.61
CA SER A 16 1.55 -4.72 1.18
C SER A 16 1.97 -3.26 1.00
N MET A 17 1.16 -2.43 0.35
CA MET A 17 1.42 -0.98 0.19
C MET A 17 1.52 -0.28 1.55
N LYS A 18 0.50 -0.43 2.42
CA LYS A 18 0.52 0.15 3.78
C LYS A 18 1.71 -0.33 4.59
N GLY A 19 2.03 -1.62 4.51
CA GLY A 19 3.18 -2.21 5.19
C GLY A 19 4.51 -1.65 4.69
N SER A 20 4.65 -1.38 3.39
CA SER A 20 5.86 -0.80 2.83
C SER A 20 6.10 0.64 3.28
N PHE A 21 5.05 1.47 3.31
CA PHE A 21 5.11 2.83 3.86
C PHE A 21 5.47 2.85 5.35
N ILE A 22 4.80 2.04 6.18
CA ILE A 22 5.13 1.93 7.61
C ILE A 22 6.59 1.50 7.84
N LYS A 23 7.10 0.58 7.01
CA LYS A 23 8.49 0.12 7.09
C LYS A 23 9.48 1.22 6.70
N GLN A 24 9.14 2.07 5.72
CA GLN A 24 9.96 3.23 5.35
C GLN A 24 9.96 4.29 6.46
N GLU A 25 8.79 4.60 7.03
CA GLU A 25 8.65 5.55 8.14
C GLU A 25 9.38 5.11 9.41
N GLY A 26 9.59 3.80 9.60
CA GLY A 26 10.34 3.24 10.73
C GLY A 26 9.61 3.30 12.07
N LYS A 27 8.37 3.78 12.11
CA LYS A 27 7.54 3.91 13.32
C LYS A 27 6.82 2.62 13.72
N GLY A 28 6.85 1.59 12.86
CA GLY A 28 6.09 0.36 13.07
C GLY A 28 4.59 0.62 13.26
N LEU A 29 3.93 -0.17 14.11
CA LEU A 29 2.49 -0.05 14.37
C LEU A 29 2.11 1.13 15.27
N SER A 30 3.07 1.94 15.71
CA SER A 30 2.78 3.22 16.36
C SER A 30 2.26 4.29 15.39
N LEU A 31 2.41 4.06 14.07
CA LEU A 31 1.71 4.82 13.03
C LEU A 31 0.34 4.15 12.75
N PRO A 32 -0.80 4.80 13.09
CA PRO A 32 -2.11 4.19 12.90
C PRO A 32 -2.41 3.92 11.42
N LEU A 33 -2.92 2.73 11.10
CA LEU A 33 -3.23 2.33 9.73
C LEU A 33 -4.36 3.17 9.10
N ASP A 34 -5.15 3.88 9.89
CA ASP A 34 -6.21 4.79 9.48
C ASP A 34 -5.76 6.25 9.36
N SER A 35 -4.52 6.58 9.73
CA SER A 35 -3.96 7.94 9.62
C SER A 35 -3.51 8.34 8.20
N PHE A 36 -3.53 7.41 7.26
CA PHE A 36 -3.17 7.62 5.86
C PHE A 36 -3.94 6.65 4.95
N SER A 37 -4.08 7.00 3.68
CA SER A 37 -4.75 6.16 2.68
C SER A 37 -3.81 5.76 1.56
N VAL A 38 -3.97 4.52 1.07
CA VAL A 38 -3.32 4.04 -0.17
C VAL A 38 -4.41 3.57 -1.12
N ARG A 39 -4.21 3.76 -2.41
CA ARG A 39 -5.14 3.31 -3.45
C ARG A 39 -4.38 2.78 -4.64
N LEU A 40 -4.74 1.57 -5.07
CA LEU A 40 -4.35 1.01 -6.36
C LEU A 40 -5.45 1.33 -7.38
N HIS A 41 -5.09 2.09 -8.40
CA HIS A 41 -6.00 2.49 -9.48
C HIS A 41 -6.07 1.40 -10.56
N GLN A 42 -7.12 1.45 -11.38
CA GLN A 42 -7.31 0.48 -12.47
C GLN A 42 -6.20 0.52 -13.53
N ASP A 43 -5.51 1.65 -13.67
CA ASP A 43 -4.37 1.83 -14.56
C ASP A 43 -3.04 1.34 -13.94
N GLY A 44 -3.10 0.70 -12.77
CA GLY A 44 -1.94 0.19 -12.04
C GLY A 44 -1.15 1.25 -11.27
N LYS A 45 -1.56 2.53 -11.30
CA LYS A 45 -0.90 3.57 -10.50
C LYS A 45 -1.31 3.47 -9.04
N ILE A 46 -0.42 3.96 -8.18
CA ILE A 46 -0.65 4.03 -6.75
C ILE A 46 -0.69 5.49 -6.32
N SER A 47 -1.63 5.82 -5.44
CA SER A 47 -1.66 7.11 -4.75
C SER A 47 -1.64 6.87 -3.25
N ILE A 48 -0.79 7.63 -2.55
CA ILE A 48 -0.74 7.70 -1.10
C ILE A 48 -1.25 9.08 -0.69
N GLU A 49 -2.24 9.11 0.19
CA GLU A 49 -2.73 10.33 0.82
C GLU A 49 -2.16 10.38 2.24
N LEU A 50 -1.28 11.35 2.46
CA LEU A 50 -0.59 11.57 3.71
C LEU A 50 -1.05 12.88 4.35
N PRO A 51 -1.04 13.00 5.68
CA PRO A 51 -1.14 14.29 6.35
C PRO A 51 0.01 15.22 5.92
N ASP A 52 -0.23 16.53 5.85
CA ASP A 52 0.75 17.56 5.44
C ASP A 52 2.08 17.53 6.19
N SER A 53 2.13 16.88 7.35
CA SER A 53 3.32 16.72 8.17
C SER A 53 4.32 15.67 7.68
N HIS A 54 3.97 14.86 6.66
CA HIS A 54 4.84 13.81 6.14
C HIS A 54 5.57 14.25 4.86
N SER A 55 6.78 13.72 4.67
CA SER A 55 7.53 13.91 3.42
C SER A 55 6.86 13.15 2.28
N PRO A 56 6.98 13.65 1.03
CA PRO A 56 6.52 12.90 -0.15
C PRO A 56 7.10 11.48 -0.13
N SER A 57 6.26 10.50 -0.42
CA SER A 57 6.65 9.09 -0.54
C SER A 57 5.93 8.47 -1.73
N TYR A 58 6.60 7.55 -2.40
CA TYR A 58 6.17 6.90 -3.62
C TYR A 58 6.11 5.40 -3.42
N ASP A 59 4.94 4.82 -3.68
CA ASP A 59 4.74 3.38 -3.68
C ASP A 59 4.80 2.81 -5.10
N LYS A 60 5.38 1.62 -5.23
CA LYS A 60 5.32 0.79 -6.44
C LYS A 60 5.06 -0.67 -6.08
N THR A 61 4.06 -1.28 -6.74
CA THR A 61 3.79 -2.72 -6.63
C THR A 61 4.58 -3.51 -7.66
N TYR A 62 4.83 -4.77 -7.34
CA TYR A 62 5.55 -5.71 -8.17
C TYR A 62 4.85 -7.06 -8.16
N GLU A 63 4.60 -7.60 -9.35
CA GLU A 63 4.11 -8.97 -9.55
C GLU A 63 5.32 -9.88 -9.70
N VAL A 64 5.67 -10.58 -8.62
CA VAL A 64 6.80 -11.53 -8.58
C VAL A 64 6.35 -12.98 -8.58
N ASP A 65 5.15 -13.24 -8.05
CA ASP A 65 4.51 -14.55 -7.98
C ASP A 65 2.98 -14.33 -7.87
N PRO A 66 2.13 -15.09 -8.59
CA PRO A 66 0.68 -14.92 -8.55
C PRO A 66 0.05 -15.05 -7.15
N GLY A 67 0.68 -15.81 -6.25
CA GLY A 67 0.23 -16.00 -4.86
C GLY A 67 0.69 -14.92 -3.88
N TYR A 68 1.42 -13.89 -4.33
CA TYR A 68 2.02 -12.87 -3.47
C TYR A 68 1.80 -11.46 -4.01
N LYS A 69 1.47 -10.53 -3.10
CA LYS A 69 1.45 -9.09 -3.41
C LYS A 69 2.64 -8.40 -2.75
N MET A 70 3.44 -7.70 -3.54
CA MET A 70 4.63 -6.99 -3.07
C MET A 70 4.53 -5.49 -3.40
N ALA A 71 4.97 -4.66 -2.46
CA ALA A 71 5.10 -3.22 -2.64
C ALA A 71 6.44 -2.72 -2.07
N VAL A 72 6.95 -1.66 -2.68
CA VAL A 72 8.14 -0.92 -2.25
C VAL A 72 7.76 0.55 -2.11
N CYS A 73 8.11 1.15 -0.97
CA CYS A 73 7.94 2.57 -0.69
C CYS A 73 9.32 3.25 -0.66
N ALA A 74 9.45 4.42 -1.29
CA ALA A 74 10.67 5.22 -1.35
C ALA A 74 10.35 6.73 -1.33
N ALA A 75 11.32 7.54 -0.92
CA ALA A 75 11.23 9.01 -0.91
C ALA A 75 11.63 9.62 -2.25
#